data_AF-A0A3B0YN07-F1
#
_entry.id   AF-A0A3B0YN07-F1
#
_cell.length_a   1.000
_cell.length_b   1.000
_cell.length_c   1.000
_cell.angle_alpha   90.00
_cell.angle_beta   90.00
_cell.angle_gamma   90.00
#
_symmetry.space_group_name_H-M   'P 1'
#
loop_
_entity.id
_entity.type
_entity.pdbx_description
1 polymer ?
#
loop_
_entity_poly.entity_id
_entity_poly.type
_entity_poly.pdbx_seq_one_letter_code
_entity_poly.pdbx_strand_id
1 'polypeptide(L)'
;NKTNKIKIKSPEIAENGQEVPVNIKGEKGLVSSIAIFAEHNVTPLVAIFKYKEGSDLASGLRVKLKLTGNIYVIAKTNQGLVGVVQYIKVTTGGCGG
;
A
#
# COMPACT_ATOMS: atom_id res chain seq x y z
N ASN A 1 3.37 5.68 14.63
CA ASN A 1 4.27 6.71 14.03
C ASN A 1 3.88 6.97 12.57
N LYS A 2 3.49 8.20 12.25
CA LYS A 2 3.20 8.65 10.87
C LYS A 2 4.49 9.19 10.22
N THR A 3 4.69 9.00 8.92
CA THR A 3 5.87 9.51 8.19
C THR A 3 5.47 10.21 6.89
N ASN A 4 6.27 11.19 6.45
CA ASN A 4 6.18 11.84 5.14
C ASN A 4 7.25 11.32 4.15
N LYS A 5 8.14 10.44 4.58
CA LYS A 5 9.23 9.86 3.79
C LYS A 5 8.79 8.72 2.88
N ILE A 6 7.58 8.22 3.08
CA ILE A 6 6.94 7.19 2.26
C ILE A 6 5.66 7.80 1.69
N LYS A 7 5.45 7.62 0.39
CA LYS A 7 4.28 8.13 -0.33
C LYS A 7 3.56 6.97 -1.01
N ILE A 8 2.25 6.93 -0.85
CA ILE A 8 1.37 6.08 -1.63
C ILE A 8 0.85 6.91 -2.81
N LYS A 9 0.97 6.38 -4.02
CA LYS A 9 0.31 6.90 -5.21
C LYS A 9 -0.73 5.90 -5.66
N SER A 10 -1.98 6.32 -5.60
CA SER A 10 -3.15 5.58 -6.07
C SER A 10 -4.17 6.59 -6.59
N PRO A 11 -5.19 6.16 -7.35
CA PRO A 11 -6.32 7.02 -7.63
C PRO A 11 -7.09 7.34 -6.33
N GLU A 12 -7.73 8.50 -6.29
CA GLU A 12 -8.68 8.84 -5.22
C GLU A 12 -10.00 8.09 -5.38
N ILE A 13 -10.39 7.82 -6.62
CA ILE A 13 -11.58 7.05 -7.01
C ILE A 13 -11.14 5.93 -7.97
N ALA A 14 -11.41 4.68 -7.60
CA ALA A 14 -11.27 3.51 -8.43
C ALA A 14 -12.62 3.10 -9.02
N GLU A 15 -12.75 3.24 -10.35
CA GLU A 15 -13.98 2.84 -11.06
C GLU A 15 -14.15 1.32 -11.07
N ASN A 16 -13.04 0.60 -11.18
CA ASN A 16 -12.97 -0.85 -11.14
C ASN A 16 -12.16 -1.31 -9.92
N GLY A 17 -12.86 -1.79 -8.89
CA GLY A 17 -12.27 -2.36 -7.69
C GLY A 17 -11.46 -3.64 -7.94
N GLN A 18 -11.57 -4.31 -9.09
CA GLN A 18 -10.76 -5.50 -9.37
C GLN A 18 -9.30 -5.18 -9.69
N GLU A 19 -8.98 -3.91 -10.01
CA GLU A 19 -7.68 -3.58 -10.56
C GLU A 19 -7.22 -2.16 -10.17
N VAL A 20 -7.02 -1.95 -8.87
CA VAL A 20 -6.61 -0.63 -8.35
C VAL A 20 -5.09 -0.53 -8.31
N PRO A 21 -4.45 0.39 -9.07
CA PRO A 21 -3.01 0.56 -9.03
C PRO A 21 -2.58 1.26 -7.74
N VAL A 22 -1.67 0.65 -7.01
CA VAL A 22 -1.06 1.19 -5.78
C VAL A 22 0.46 1.19 -5.96
N ASN A 23 1.08 2.36 -5.85
CA ASN A 23 2.52 2.53 -5.96
C ASN A 23 3.07 3.15 -4.68
N ILE A 24 4.11 2.55 -4.13
CA ILE A 24 4.80 2.99 -2.92
C ILE A 24 6.15 3.52 -3.35
N LYS A 25 6.48 4.73 -2.90
CA LYS A 25 7.79 5.35 -3.10
C LYS A 25 8.33 5.90 -1.79
N GLY A 26 9.65 5.89 -1.62
CA GLY A 26 10.31 6.63 -0.55
C GLY A 26 11.81 6.74 -0.77
N GLU A 27 12.52 7.21 0.25
CA GLU A 27 13.97 7.42 0.19
C GLU A 27 14.74 6.08 0.09
N LYS A 28 15.85 6.10 -0.64
CA LYS A 28 16.77 4.95 -0.79
C LYS A 28 17.31 4.51 0.57
N GLY A 29 17.33 3.20 0.82
CA GLY A 29 17.83 2.63 2.08
C GLY A 29 16.99 2.94 3.32
N LEU A 30 15.79 3.53 3.17
CA LEU A 30 14.94 3.91 4.31
C LEU A 30 14.34 2.70 5.04
N VAL A 31 14.02 1.63 4.30
CA VAL A 31 13.24 0.49 4.81
C VAL A 31 13.86 -0.83 4.41
N SER A 32 13.75 -1.84 5.28
CA SER A 32 14.10 -3.23 4.95
C SER A 32 12.93 -3.99 4.33
N SER A 33 11.71 -3.60 4.66
CA SER A 33 10.48 -4.22 4.15
C SER A 33 9.27 -3.31 4.33
N ILE A 34 8.26 -3.52 3.49
CA ILE A 34 6.91 -2.95 3.67
C ILE A 34 5.86 -4.06 3.64
N ALA A 35 4.77 -3.87 4.37
CA ALA A 35 3.56 -4.66 4.31
C ALA A 35 2.38 -3.75 3.93
N ILE A 36 1.55 -4.22 3.01
CA ILE A 36 0.42 -3.48 2.45
C ILE A 36 -0.87 -4.16 2.88
N PHE A 37 -1.81 -3.37 3.39
CA PHE A 37 -3.11 -3.86 3.86
C PHE A 37 -4.26 -3.12 3.19
N ALA A 38 -5.34 -3.84 2.89
CA ALA A 38 -6.61 -3.31 2.41
C ALA A 38 -7.72 -3.60 3.43
N GLU A 39 -8.27 -2.54 4.03
CA GLU A 39 -9.12 -2.60 5.24
C GLU A 39 -10.32 -3.55 5.13
N HIS A 40 -11.02 -3.55 4.00
CA HIS A 40 -12.28 -4.29 3.83
C HIS A 40 -12.15 -5.54 2.96
N ASN A 41 -10.93 -5.98 2.67
CA ASN A 41 -10.71 -7.24 1.98
C ASN A 41 -10.86 -8.41 2.97
N VAL A 42 -11.33 -9.55 2.46
CA VAL A 42 -11.43 -10.80 3.26
C VAL A 42 -10.05 -11.19 3.82
N THR A 43 -9.02 -11.02 3.01
CA THR A 43 -7.62 -11.09 3.43
C THR A 43 -7.04 -9.67 3.43
N PRO A 44 -6.90 -9.02 4.59
CA PRO A 44 -6.41 -7.64 4.64
C PRO A 44 -4.97 -7.51 4.17
N LEU A 45 -4.10 -8.47 4.48
CA LEU A 45 -2.71 -8.45 4.02
C LEU A 45 -2.66 -8.73 2.51
N VAL A 46 -2.28 -7.71 1.75
CA VAL A 46 -2.22 -7.76 0.29
C VAL A 46 -0.86 -8.27 -0.18
N ALA A 47 0.22 -7.70 0.35
CA ALA A 47 1.58 -8.02 -0.08
C ALA A 47 2.61 -7.62 0.98
N ILE A 48 3.77 -8.29 0.93
CA ILE A 48 4.98 -7.90 1.66
C ILE A 48 6.11 -7.79 0.64
N PHE A 49 6.73 -6.62 0.57
CA PHE A 49 7.95 -6.41 -0.22
C PHE A 49 9.15 -6.36 0.73
N LYS A 50 10.21 -7.09 0.38
CA LYS A 50 11.50 -7.07 1.07
C LYS A 50 12.52 -6.42 0.16
N TYR A 51 13.34 -5.54 0.72
CA TYR A 51 14.36 -4.81 -0.02
C TYR A 51 15.74 -5.25 0.45
N LYS A 52 16.69 -5.30 -0.49
CA LYS A 52 18.10 -5.47 -0.15
C LYS A 52 18.62 -4.13 0.39
N GLU A 53 19.66 -4.19 1.20
CA GLU A 53 20.33 -3.00 1.68
C GLU A 53 20.78 -2.10 0.51
N GLY A 54 20.60 -0.79 0.64
CA GLY A 54 20.93 0.17 -0.41
C GLY A 54 19.99 0.16 -1.62
N SER A 55 18.86 -0.57 -1.60
CA SER A 55 17.86 -0.51 -2.69
C SER A 55 17.02 0.76 -2.63
N ASP A 56 16.52 1.20 -3.79
CA ASP A 56 15.46 2.21 -3.86
C ASP A 56 14.14 1.65 -3.34
N LEU A 57 13.43 2.44 -2.53
CA LEU A 57 12.07 2.10 -2.12
C LEU A 57 11.10 2.47 -3.23
N ALA A 58 10.87 1.53 -4.14
CA ALA A 58 9.86 1.62 -5.19
C ALA A 58 9.16 0.28 -5.37
N SER A 59 7.85 0.22 -5.19
CA SER A 59 7.06 -0.98 -5.42
C SER A 59 5.67 -0.63 -5.91
N GLY A 60 5.24 -1.30 -6.97
CA GLY A 60 3.92 -1.13 -7.55
C GLY A 60 3.20 -2.47 -7.61
N LEU A 61 1.91 -2.46 -7.31
CA LEU A 61 1.03 -3.60 -7.48
C LEU A 61 -0.37 -3.15 -7.87
N ARG A 62 -1.13 -4.06 -8.47
CA ARG A 62 -2.56 -3.90 -8.69
C ARG A 62 -3.29 -4.67 -7.59
N VAL A 63 -4.15 -3.99 -6.85
CA VAL A 63 -4.87 -4.54 -5.70
C VAL A 63 -6.35 -4.66 -6.05
N LYS A 64 -6.94 -5.81 -5.72
CA LYS A 64 -8.41 -5.97 -5.71
C LYS A 64 -8.94 -5.33 -4.43
N LEU A 65 -9.82 -4.35 -4.53
CA LEU A 65 -10.54 -3.73 -3.41
C LEU A 65 -12.00 -4.14 -3.44
N LYS A 66 -12.47 -4.64 -2.29
CA LYS A 66 -13.89 -5.03 -2.14
C LYS A 66 -14.81 -3.82 -2.12
N LEU A 67 -14.44 -2.80 -1.35
CA LEU A 67 -15.21 -1.61 -1.06
C LEU A 67 -14.28 -0.40 -0.94
N THR A 68 -14.87 0.79 -0.93
CA THR A 68 -14.22 2.01 -0.48
C THR A 68 -13.58 1.80 0.89
N GLY A 69 -12.33 2.22 1.08
CA GLY A 69 -11.64 2.07 2.36
C GLY A 69 -10.18 2.51 2.31
N ASN A 70 -9.47 2.23 3.40
CA ASN A 70 -8.07 2.59 3.54
C ASN A 70 -7.13 1.49 3.01
N ILE A 71 -6.07 1.95 2.33
CA ILE A 71 -4.84 1.21 2.13
C ILE A 71 -3.83 1.66 3.19
N TYR A 72 -3.34 0.71 3.97
CA TYR A 72 -2.26 0.95 4.92
C TYR A 72 -0.95 0.38 4.38
N VAL A 73 0.13 1.14 4.51
CA VAL A 73 1.48 0.66 4.27
C VAL A 73 2.25 0.81 5.57
N ILE A 74 2.68 -0.33 6.11
CA ILE A 74 3.52 -0.39 7.30
C ILE A 74 4.93 -0.73 6.86
N ALA A 75 5.88 0.14 7.19
CA ALA A 75 7.27 0.01 6.79
C ALA A 75 8.17 -0.24 7.99
N LYS A 76 9.12 -1.17 7.83
CA LYS A 76 10.16 -1.45 8.81
C LYS A 76 11.41 -0.62 8.48
N THR A 77 11.71 0.33 9.35
CA THR A 77 12.91 1.20 9.30
C THR A 77 13.89 0.82 10.39
N ASN A 78 15.10 1.39 10.36
CA ASN A 78 16.09 1.24 11.45
C ASN A 78 15.62 1.85 12.78
N GLN A 79 14.65 2.77 12.75
CA GLN A 79 14.09 3.44 13.93
C GLN A 79 12.79 2.77 14.42
N GLY A 80 12.39 1.65 13.81
CA GLY A 80 11.15 0.93 14.12
C GLY A 80 10.12 0.99 12.99
N LEU A 81 8.86 0.73 13.34
CA LEU A 81 7.75 0.69 12.38
C LEU A 81 7.13 2.08 12.17
N VAL A 82 6.90 2.43 10.91
CA VAL A 82 6.18 3.65 10.52
C VAL A 82 5.04 3.29 9.57
N GLY A 83 3.94 4.05 9.64
CA GLY A 83 2.75 3.82 8.84
C GLY A 83 2.39 5.02 7.97
N VAL A 84 1.91 4.73 6.76
CA VAL A 84 1.21 5.69 5.89
C VAL A 84 -0.11 5.09 5.43
N VAL A 85 -1.10 5.95 5.20
CA VAL A 85 -2.46 5.55 4.85
C VAL A 85 -2.94 6.35 3.65
N GLN A 86 -3.70 5.70 2.78
CA GLN A 86 -4.35 6.31 1.63
C GLN A 86 -5.79 5.81 1.54
N TYR A 87 -6.74 6.74 1.54
CA TYR A 87 -8.15 6.41 1.33
C TYR A 87 -8.46 6.33 -0.16
N ILE A 88 -9.18 5.30 -0.59
CA ILE A 88 -9.57 5.09 -1.99
C ILE A 88 -11.08 4.83 -2.02
N LYS A 89 -11.81 5.63 -2.78
CA LYS A 89 -13.23 5.40 -3.07
C LYS A 89 -13.34 4.37 -4.19
N VAL A 90 -14.24 3.41 -4.06
CA VAL A 90 -14.52 2.39 -5.07
C VAL A 90 -15.98 2.53 -5.50
N THR A 91 -16.23 2.73 -6.79
CA THR A 91 -17.62 2.82 -7.31
C THR A 91 -18.17 1.44 -7.64
N THR A 92 -17.36 0.56 -8.23
CA THR A 92 -17.71 -0.83 -8.51
C THR A 92 -16.76 -1.77 -7.77
N GLY A 93 -17.22 -2.37 -6.67
CA GLY A 93 -16.45 -3.30 -5.84
C GLY A 93 -16.15 -4.63 -6.55
N GLY A 94 -14.98 -5.24 -6.29
CA GLY A 94 -14.47 -6.33 -7.13
C GLY A 94 -13.79 -7.52 -6.42
N CYS A 95 -13.87 -7.64 -5.09
CA CYS A 95 -13.18 -8.72 -4.35
C CYS A 95 -13.96 -10.07 -4.31
N GLY A 96 -14.92 -10.27 -5.20
CA GLY A 96 -15.71 -11.50 -5.28
C GLY A 96 -15.84 -11.94 -6.74
N GLY A 97 -14.97 -12.86 -7.15
CA GLY A 97 -15.36 -13.87 -8.13
C GLY A 97 -16.07 -15.00 -7.40
#